data_AF-A0A7V0KRQ4-F1
#
_entry.id   AF-A0A7V0KRQ4-F1
#
_cell.length_a   1.000
_cell.length_b   1.000
_cell.length_c   1.000
_cell.angle_alpha   90.00
_cell.angle_beta   90.00
_cell.angle_gamma   90.00
#
_symmetry.space_group_name_H-M   'P 1'
#
loop_
_entity.id
_entity.type
_entity.pdbx_description
1 polymer ?
#
loop_
_entity_poly.entity_id
_entity_poly.type
_entity_poly.pdbx_seq_one_letter_code
_entity_poly.pdbx_strand_id
1 'polypeptide(L)'
;MTTESTPYVSLVEDGVLTMEQLAAAQESAAARGVELERVLLKDVGVSRCALLTALSRHFGCRFIQYDERVPVPSRLFAGLDGDVLQAGKWFPVMMLGETAVIAAADPHSETMKADVMRRVPAAQYEFRVALAEDVRRYIQDYLHAEAKLLIGIERTGLAHWRNNMALWRTRLACHRTEHARARTAMKLLRWGLAMVALSNALTRIQAHGLKPYHAAILAAGIGLAAAGLYDYLKIRRRQMSAPWRHAMVEVTDETIRFTDRYHLEEAPAKPRNKTLLARMAASITNYCSLIRPVPASKERTYLARERNMLAAQRTIAAGHRTLYARARTGLSFLRTGISFMGLGFAMNKVLGSGPYSYLDFVLVGAGFLMTLDGALWYLPARAVKYGIGRAAAE
;
A
#
# COMPACT_ATOMS: atom_id res chain seq x y z
N MET A 1 -32.96 -48.64 25.06
CA MET A 1 -32.00 -47.58 25.44
C MET A 1 -30.92 -47.57 24.36
N THR A 2 -31.13 -46.76 23.32
CA THR A 2 -30.15 -46.58 22.25
C THR A 2 -29.02 -45.73 22.81
N THR A 3 -27.85 -46.32 22.98
CA THR A 3 -26.61 -45.61 23.27
C THR A 3 -26.34 -44.64 22.12
N GLU A 4 -26.73 -43.37 22.29
CA GLU A 4 -26.21 -42.28 21.45
C GLU A 4 -24.69 -42.31 21.61
N SER A 5 -24.01 -42.87 20.60
CA SER A 5 -22.56 -42.91 20.49
C SER A 5 -22.04 -41.48 20.64
N THR A 6 -21.35 -41.21 21.75
CA THR A 6 -20.79 -39.89 21.97
C THR A 6 -19.73 -39.64 20.88
N PRO A 7 -19.75 -38.48 20.19
CA PRO A 7 -18.90 -38.21 19.03
C PRO A 7 -17.39 -38.29 19.30
N TYR A 8 -17.00 -38.42 20.57
CA TYR A 8 -15.63 -38.40 21.06
C TYR A 8 -15.08 -39.77 21.45
N VAL A 9 -15.85 -40.87 21.29
CA VAL A 9 -15.33 -42.24 21.55
C VAL A 9 -14.11 -42.54 20.68
N SER A 10 -14.07 -42.04 19.44
CA SER A 10 -12.92 -42.21 18.55
C SER A 10 -11.62 -41.59 19.09
N LEU A 11 -11.70 -40.63 20.01
CA LEU A 11 -10.51 -40.07 20.67
C LEU A 11 -9.87 -41.05 21.66
N VAL A 12 -10.67 -41.96 22.21
CA VAL A 12 -10.18 -43.05 23.07
C VAL A 12 -9.54 -44.14 22.22
N GLU A 13 -10.16 -44.49 21.08
CA GLU A 13 -9.61 -45.43 20.10
C GLU A 13 -8.27 -44.95 19.53
N ASP A 14 -8.15 -43.64 19.24
CA ASP A 14 -6.91 -43.02 18.77
C ASP A 14 -5.85 -42.82 19.89
N GLY A 15 -6.15 -43.22 21.14
CA GLY A 15 -5.24 -43.11 22.29
C GLY A 15 -4.99 -41.67 22.79
N VAL A 16 -5.81 -40.71 22.35
CA VAL A 16 -5.71 -39.28 22.74
C VAL A 16 -6.27 -39.06 24.14
N LEU A 17 -7.25 -39.86 24.55
CA LEU A 17 -7.91 -39.81 25.86
C LEU A 17 -8.05 -41.22 26.44
N THR A 18 -8.07 -41.33 27.77
CA THR A 18 -8.54 -42.56 28.42
C THR A 18 -10.06 -42.52 28.59
N MET A 19 -10.69 -43.70 28.73
CA MET A 19 -12.13 -43.79 28.98
C MET A 19 -12.53 -43.09 30.29
N GLU A 20 -11.66 -43.14 31.31
CA GLU A 20 -11.84 -42.42 32.58
C GLU A 20 -11.83 -40.90 32.39
N GLN A 21 -10.91 -40.37 31.58
CA GLN A 21 -10.86 -38.94 31.27
C GLN A 21 -12.10 -38.47 30.51
N LEU A 22 -12.61 -39.29 29.59
CA LEU A 22 -13.84 -38.97 28.85
C LEU A 22 -15.06 -38.95 29.77
N ALA A 23 -15.20 -39.93 30.66
CA ALA A 23 -16.28 -39.98 31.64
C ALA A 23 -16.23 -38.80 32.63
N ALA A 24 -15.03 -38.48 33.16
CA ALA A 24 -14.85 -37.32 34.04
C ALA A 24 -15.17 -35.99 33.32
N ALA A 25 -14.82 -35.86 32.04
CA ALA A 25 -15.16 -34.68 31.24
C ALA A 25 -16.68 -34.56 31.02
N GLN A 26 -17.39 -35.67 30.82
CA GLN A 26 -18.85 -35.71 30.70
C GLN A 26 -19.55 -35.30 31.99
N GLU A 27 -19.16 -35.84 33.13
CA GLU A 27 -19.70 -35.45 34.43
C GLU A 27 -19.45 -33.97 34.71
N SER A 28 -18.23 -33.49 34.42
CA SER A 28 -17.87 -32.08 34.60
C SER A 28 -18.64 -31.14 33.67
N ALA A 29 -18.94 -31.58 32.43
CA ALA A 29 -19.77 -30.83 31.49
C ALA A 29 -21.22 -30.75 31.97
N ALA A 30 -21.78 -31.87 32.43
CA ALA A 30 -23.13 -31.95 32.98
C ALA A 30 -23.29 -31.11 34.25
N ALA A 31 -22.36 -31.20 35.19
CA ALA A 31 -22.39 -30.45 36.45
C ALA A 31 -22.31 -28.93 36.25
N ARG A 32 -21.61 -28.47 35.19
CA ARG A 32 -21.44 -27.04 34.87
C ARG A 32 -22.44 -26.52 33.84
N GLY A 33 -23.24 -27.39 33.22
CA GLY A 33 -24.15 -27.02 32.13
C GLY A 33 -23.42 -26.44 30.90
N VAL A 34 -22.20 -26.91 30.62
CA VAL A 34 -21.40 -26.48 29.46
C VAL A 34 -21.26 -27.62 28.45
N GLU A 35 -21.05 -27.27 27.18
CA GLU A 35 -20.81 -28.25 26.12
C GLU A 35 -19.55 -29.08 26.40
N LEU A 36 -19.63 -30.40 26.23
CA LEU A 36 -18.51 -31.34 26.43
C LEU A 36 -17.27 -30.94 25.61
N GLU A 37 -17.47 -30.44 24.38
CA GLU A 37 -16.42 -29.89 23.52
C GLU A 37 -15.55 -28.86 24.25
N ARG A 38 -16.17 -27.97 25.03
CA ARG A 38 -15.47 -26.89 25.73
C ARG A 38 -14.59 -27.44 26.86
N VAL A 39 -15.07 -28.45 27.58
CA VAL A 39 -14.35 -29.13 28.66
C VAL A 39 -13.13 -29.87 28.11
N LEU A 40 -13.32 -30.64 27.04
CA LEU A 40 -12.24 -31.37 26.38
C LEU A 40 -11.14 -30.43 25.87
N LEU A 41 -11.53 -29.26 25.36
CA LEU A 41 -10.60 -28.29 24.79
C LEU A 41 -9.86 -27.46 25.85
N LYS A 42 -10.55 -27.03 26.92
CA LYS A 42 -9.99 -26.09 27.93
C LYS A 42 -9.38 -26.78 29.14
N ASP A 43 -10.03 -27.84 29.64
CA ASP A 43 -9.65 -28.44 30.91
C ASP A 43 -8.77 -29.68 30.70
N VAL A 44 -9.12 -30.50 29.70
CA VAL A 44 -8.36 -31.71 29.35
C VAL A 44 -7.21 -31.41 28.38
N GLY A 45 -7.30 -30.30 27.64
CA GLY A 45 -6.23 -29.84 26.74
C GLY A 45 -6.15 -30.59 25.40
N VAL A 46 -7.24 -31.21 24.96
CA VAL A 46 -7.30 -31.90 23.66
C VAL A 46 -7.12 -30.89 22.53
N SER A 47 -6.28 -31.23 21.55
CA SER A 47 -6.05 -30.35 20.40
C SER A 47 -7.32 -30.15 19.56
N ARG A 48 -7.48 -28.95 18.98
CA ARG A 48 -8.62 -28.63 18.10
C ARG A 48 -8.73 -29.59 16.91
N CYS A 49 -7.58 -29.96 16.35
CA CYS A 49 -7.51 -30.83 15.18
C CYS A 49 -8.01 -32.25 15.51
N ALA A 50 -7.64 -32.79 16.69
CA ALA A 50 -8.12 -34.09 17.14
C ALA A 50 -9.65 -34.10 17.33
N LEU A 51 -10.20 -33.06 17.99
CA LEU A 51 -11.66 -32.91 18.18
C LEU A 51 -12.40 -32.83 16.83
N LEU A 52 -11.91 -32.00 15.90
CA LEU A 52 -12.51 -31.87 14.56
C LEU A 52 -12.41 -33.16 13.75
N THR A 53 -11.34 -33.93 13.90
CA THR A 53 -11.18 -35.24 13.25
C THR A 53 -12.18 -36.25 13.78
N ALA A 54 -12.37 -36.30 15.10
CA ALA A 54 -13.39 -37.15 15.73
C ALA A 54 -14.81 -36.77 15.25
N LEU A 55 -15.15 -35.48 15.26
CA LEU A 55 -16.43 -34.98 14.76
C LEU A 55 -16.63 -35.27 13.27
N SER A 56 -15.58 -35.11 12.47
CA SER A 56 -15.61 -35.41 11.02
C SER A 56 -15.88 -36.89 10.74
N ARG A 57 -15.28 -37.81 11.53
CA ARG A 57 -15.56 -39.25 11.46
C ARG A 57 -17.00 -39.56 11.88
N HIS A 58 -17.44 -39.00 13.00
CA HIS A 58 -18.79 -39.23 13.53
C HIS A 58 -19.89 -38.77 12.55
N PHE A 59 -19.73 -37.58 11.98
CA PHE A 59 -20.72 -37.00 11.07
C PHE A 59 -20.47 -37.31 9.58
N GLY A 60 -19.43 -38.10 9.23
CA GLY A 60 -19.14 -38.44 7.84
C GLY A 60 -18.96 -37.23 6.89
N CYS A 61 -18.55 -36.07 7.41
CA CYS A 61 -18.43 -34.83 6.65
C CYS A 61 -17.06 -34.17 6.88
N ARG A 62 -16.63 -33.30 5.95
CA ARG A 62 -15.38 -32.56 6.11
C ARG A 62 -15.50 -31.55 7.25
N PHE A 63 -14.41 -31.32 7.97
CA PHE A 63 -14.38 -30.26 8.98
C PHE A 63 -13.90 -28.92 8.41
N ILE A 64 -14.23 -27.84 9.09
CA ILE A 64 -13.68 -26.50 8.82
C ILE A 64 -13.31 -25.81 10.13
N GLN A 65 -12.17 -25.14 10.12
CA GLN A 65 -11.70 -24.35 11.25
C GLN A 65 -12.00 -22.86 11.01
N TYR A 66 -12.23 -22.11 12.09
CA TYR A 66 -12.26 -20.66 12.00
C TYR A 66 -10.88 -20.10 11.62
N ASP A 67 -10.82 -19.41 10.49
CA ASP A 67 -9.66 -18.63 10.07
C ASP A 67 -10.07 -17.19 9.76
N GLU A 68 -9.59 -16.25 10.58
CA GLU A 68 -9.78 -14.81 10.44
C GLU A 68 -9.22 -14.21 9.13
N ARG A 69 -8.46 -14.99 8.36
CA ARG A 69 -7.81 -14.54 7.11
C ARG A 69 -8.64 -14.84 5.86
N VAL A 70 -9.57 -15.78 5.93
CA VAL A 70 -10.32 -16.24 4.76
C VAL A 70 -11.48 -15.28 4.49
N PRO A 71 -11.54 -14.66 3.29
CA PRO A 71 -12.62 -13.76 2.94
C PRO A 71 -13.92 -14.52 2.75
N VAL A 72 -14.99 -14.09 3.44
CA VAL A 72 -16.32 -14.66 3.23
C VAL A 72 -17.10 -13.80 2.21
N PRO A 73 -17.58 -14.38 1.09
CA PRO A 73 -18.26 -13.61 0.05
C PRO A 73 -19.53 -12.90 0.56
N SER A 74 -19.64 -11.60 0.31
CA SER A 74 -20.78 -10.78 0.75
C SER A 74 -22.14 -11.26 0.21
N ARG A 75 -22.15 -11.94 -0.95
CA ARG A 75 -23.36 -12.53 -1.55
C ARG A 75 -24.05 -13.57 -0.66
N LEU A 76 -23.31 -14.23 0.21
CA LEU A 76 -23.87 -15.26 1.11
C LEU A 76 -24.72 -14.65 2.23
N PHE A 77 -24.66 -13.33 2.42
CA PHE A 77 -25.35 -12.62 3.49
C PHE A 77 -26.52 -11.77 3.01
N ALA A 78 -26.86 -11.83 1.73
CA ALA A 78 -28.00 -11.10 1.20
C ALA A 78 -29.30 -11.61 1.85
N GLY A 79 -29.87 -10.84 2.78
CA GLY A 79 -31.11 -11.19 3.49
C GLY A 79 -30.92 -11.96 4.81
N LEU A 80 -29.70 -12.08 5.32
CA LEU A 80 -29.42 -12.69 6.62
C LEU A 80 -29.42 -11.67 7.76
N ASP A 81 -30.13 -12.01 8.84
CA ASP A 81 -30.19 -11.22 10.07
C ASP A 81 -29.24 -11.81 11.13
N GLY A 82 -28.65 -10.93 11.95
CA GLY A 82 -27.72 -11.30 13.00
C GLY A 82 -28.34 -12.18 14.08
N ASP A 83 -29.60 -11.92 14.44
CA ASP A 83 -30.31 -12.66 15.48
C ASP A 83 -30.54 -14.13 15.09
N VAL A 84 -30.76 -14.37 13.80
CA VAL A 84 -30.92 -15.71 13.23
C VAL A 84 -29.62 -16.51 13.35
N LEU A 85 -28.49 -15.89 13.01
CA LEU A 85 -27.18 -16.55 13.08
C LEU A 85 -26.80 -16.88 14.52
N GLN A 86 -27.13 -16.02 15.49
CA GLN A 86 -26.91 -16.32 16.91
C GLN A 86 -27.71 -17.54 17.39
N ALA A 87 -28.96 -17.68 16.94
CA ALA A 87 -29.82 -18.80 17.32
C ALA A 87 -29.47 -20.10 16.59
N GLY A 88 -29.04 -20.03 15.33
CA GLY A 88 -28.90 -21.18 14.43
C GLY A 88 -27.70 -22.09 14.69
N LYS A 89 -26.66 -21.65 15.39
CA LYS A 89 -25.38 -22.40 15.55
C LYS A 89 -24.76 -22.85 14.21
N TRP A 90 -24.95 -22.07 13.15
CA TRP A 90 -24.36 -22.29 11.82
C TRP A 90 -23.87 -20.97 11.20
N PHE A 91 -22.97 -21.05 10.22
CA PHE A 91 -22.45 -19.88 9.51
C PHE A 91 -22.02 -20.19 8.06
N PRO A 92 -22.40 -19.39 7.06
CA PRO A 92 -21.93 -19.57 5.68
C PRO A 92 -20.50 -19.04 5.52
N VAL A 93 -19.54 -19.87 5.10
CA VAL A 93 -18.10 -19.53 5.15
C VAL A 93 -17.52 -19.18 3.78
N MET A 94 -17.94 -19.86 2.72
CA MET A 94 -17.41 -19.62 1.38
C MET A 94 -18.36 -20.14 0.30
N MET A 95 -18.07 -19.76 -0.93
CA MET A 95 -18.74 -20.32 -2.09
C MET A 95 -17.73 -20.90 -3.07
N LEU A 96 -17.92 -22.17 -3.43
CA LEU A 96 -17.11 -22.90 -4.39
C LEU A 96 -17.95 -23.12 -5.65
N GLY A 97 -17.74 -22.27 -6.66
CA GLY A 97 -18.61 -22.24 -7.85
C GLY A 97 -20.04 -21.85 -7.48
N GLU A 98 -20.94 -22.83 -7.54
CA GLU A 98 -22.37 -22.72 -7.21
C GLU A 98 -22.74 -23.38 -5.86
N THR A 99 -21.75 -23.92 -5.13
CA THR A 99 -21.94 -24.63 -3.85
C THR A 99 -21.59 -23.75 -2.65
N ALA A 100 -22.55 -23.55 -1.74
CA ALA A 100 -22.35 -22.85 -0.47
C ALA A 100 -21.77 -23.79 0.57
N VAL A 101 -20.62 -23.43 1.13
CA VAL A 101 -20.02 -24.16 2.25
C VAL A 101 -20.51 -23.55 3.55
N ILE A 102 -21.17 -24.37 4.36
CA ILE A 102 -21.80 -23.97 5.63
C ILE A 102 -21.05 -24.65 6.78
N ALA A 103 -20.51 -23.86 7.71
CA ALA A 103 -19.98 -24.36 8.97
C ALA A 103 -21.13 -24.57 9.96
N ALA A 104 -21.25 -25.77 10.52
CA ALA A 104 -22.26 -26.09 11.52
C ALA A 104 -21.64 -26.83 12.69
N ALA A 105 -22.11 -26.55 13.91
CA ALA A 105 -21.74 -27.35 15.08
C ALA A 105 -22.34 -28.76 15.01
N ASP A 106 -23.57 -28.87 14.49
CA ASP A 106 -24.25 -30.13 14.21
C ASP A 106 -24.74 -30.16 12.75
N PRO A 107 -23.99 -30.79 11.83
CA PRO A 107 -24.36 -30.91 10.42
C PRO A 107 -25.57 -31.81 10.13
N HIS A 108 -26.01 -32.66 11.07
CA HIS A 108 -27.11 -33.60 10.85
C HIS A 108 -28.49 -33.02 11.17
N SER A 109 -28.54 -31.91 11.91
CA SER A 109 -29.79 -31.25 12.27
C SER A 109 -30.59 -30.83 11.04
N GLU A 110 -31.71 -31.51 10.79
CA GLU A 110 -32.61 -31.24 9.66
C GLU A 110 -33.28 -29.85 9.79
N THR A 111 -33.56 -29.40 11.01
CA THR A 111 -34.10 -28.05 11.25
C THR A 111 -33.12 -26.96 10.85
N MET A 112 -31.83 -27.15 11.15
CA MET A 112 -30.75 -26.24 10.74
C MET A 112 -30.59 -26.22 9.22
N LYS A 113 -30.55 -27.38 8.56
CA LYS A 113 -30.45 -27.47 7.09
C LYS A 113 -31.60 -26.75 6.40
N ALA A 114 -32.83 -26.94 6.88
CA ALA A 114 -34.02 -26.29 6.33
C ALA A 114 -34.00 -24.76 6.53
N ASP A 115 -33.45 -24.27 7.65
CA ASP A 115 -33.28 -22.83 7.90
C ASP A 115 -32.20 -22.22 6.99
N VAL A 116 -31.08 -22.91 6.80
CA VAL A 116 -30.00 -22.52 5.87
C VAL A 116 -30.52 -22.41 4.44
N MET A 117 -31.21 -23.44 3.93
CA MET A 117 -31.71 -23.46 2.55
C MET A 117 -32.76 -22.38 2.28
N ARG A 118 -33.48 -21.92 3.32
CA ARG A 118 -34.46 -20.84 3.22
C ARG A 118 -33.82 -19.46 3.14
N ARG A 119 -32.65 -19.28 3.76
CA ARG A 119 -32.04 -17.95 4.00
C ARG A 119 -30.77 -17.67 3.20
N VAL A 120 -29.99 -18.70 2.89
CA VAL A 120 -28.75 -18.57 2.11
C VAL A 120 -29.05 -18.91 0.65
N PRO A 121 -28.97 -17.96 -0.29
CA PRO A 121 -29.19 -18.26 -1.70
C PRO A 121 -27.99 -19.00 -2.30
N ALA A 122 -28.17 -20.27 -2.68
CA ALA A 122 -27.18 -21.08 -3.40
C ALA A 122 -27.85 -22.20 -4.20
N ALA A 123 -27.19 -22.69 -5.26
CA ALA A 123 -27.71 -23.83 -6.03
C ALA A 123 -27.45 -25.17 -5.34
N GLN A 124 -26.35 -25.26 -4.58
CA GLN A 124 -25.94 -26.47 -3.85
C GLN A 124 -25.41 -26.08 -2.46
N TYR A 125 -25.46 -27.01 -1.52
CA TYR A 125 -24.98 -26.81 -0.14
C TYR A 125 -24.03 -27.93 0.27
N GLU A 126 -22.87 -27.56 0.82
CA GLU A 126 -21.91 -28.46 1.44
C GLU A 126 -21.82 -28.11 2.93
N PHE A 127 -22.29 -29.00 3.80
CA PHE A 127 -22.19 -28.82 5.25
C PHE A 127 -20.87 -29.38 5.76
N ARG A 128 -20.14 -28.56 6.52
CA ARG A 128 -18.88 -28.94 7.16
C ARG A 128 -18.99 -28.76 8.66
N VAL A 129 -18.49 -29.75 9.41
CA VAL A 129 -18.48 -29.66 10.87
C VAL A 129 -17.45 -28.63 11.34
N ALA A 130 -17.84 -27.78 12.28
CA ALA A 130 -16.95 -26.84 12.95
C ALA A 130 -17.18 -26.92 14.46
N LEU A 131 -16.15 -26.56 15.24
CA LEU A 131 -16.31 -26.47 16.68
C LEU A 131 -17.37 -25.39 17.02
N ALA A 132 -18.15 -25.61 18.07
CA ALA A 132 -19.16 -24.63 18.50
C ALA A 132 -18.53 -23.27 18.86
N GLU A 133 -17.28 -23.28 19.36
CA GLU A 133 -16.51 -22.05 19.56
C GLU A 133 -16.14 -21.36 18.23
N ASP A 134 -15.82 -22.11 17.19
CA ASP A 134 -15.45 -21.56 15.88
C ASP A 134 -16.64 -20.93 15.17
N VAL A 135 -17.80 -21.59 15.19
CA VAL A 135 -19.05 -21.03 14.67
C VAL A 135 -19.41 -19.73 15.40
N ARG A 136 -19.27 -19.70 16.73
CA ARG A 136 -19.51 -18.48 17.53
C ARG A 136 -18.56 -17.35 17.14
N ARG A 137 -17.28 -17.64 16.87
CA ARG A 137 -16.31 -16.65 16.40
C ARG A 137 -16.67 -16.10 15.02
N TYR A 138 -17.10 -16.95 14.08
CA TYR A 138 -17.61 -16.51 12.79
C TYR A 138 -18.81 -15.55 12.95
N ILE A 139 -19.78 -15.92 13.80
CA ILE A 139 -20.98 -15.11 14.07
C ILE A 139 -20.61 -13.78 14.74
N GLN A 140 -19.75 -13.80 15.77
CA GLN A 140 -19.32 -12.57 16.46
C GLN A 140 -18.65 -11.58 15.51
N ASP A 141 -17.76 -12.07 14.64
CA ASP A 141 -17.13 -11.19 13.66
C ASP A 141 -18.12 -10.63 12.63
N TYR A 142 -19.15 -11.39 12.26
CA TYR A 142 -20.25 -10.92 11.41
C TYR A 142 -21.11 -9.86 12.10
N LEU A 143 -21.58 -10.11 13.32
CA LEU A 143 -22.47 -9.19 14.05
C LEU A 143 -21.84 -7.82 14.30
N HIS A 144 -20.51 -7.77 14.39
CA HIS A 144 -19.78 -6.55 14.66
C HIS A 144 -19.22 -5.88 13.40
N ALA A 145 -19.63 -6.30 12.19
CA ALA A 145 -19.14 -5.76 10.93
C ALA A 145 -20.25 -5.74 9.86
N GLU A 146 -20.42 -4.64 9.12
CA GLU A 146 -21.34 -4.63 7.98
C GLU A 146 -20.99 -5.73 6.97
N ALA A 147 -21.95 -6.22 6.17
CA ALA A 147 -21.74 -7.32 5.22
C ALA A 147 -20.57 -7.11 4.22
N LYS A 148 -20.14 -5.87 4.01
CA LYS A 148 -19.00 -5.47 3.17
C LYS A 148 -17.64 -5.53 3.90
N LEU A 149 -17.68 -5.62 5.22
CA LEU A 149 -16.56 -5.53 6.18
C LEU A 149 -16.19 -6.90 6.77
N LEU A 150 -16.75 -7.99 6.23
CA LEU A 150 -16.52 -9.33 6.76
C LEU A 150 -15.04 -9.73 6.75
N ILE A 151 -14.76 -10.67 7.66
CA ILE A 151 -13.50 -11.38 7.88
C ILE A 151 -12.75 -11.59 6.56
N GLY A 152 -11.43 -11.34 6.55
CA GLY A 152 -10.55 -11.51 5.38
C GLY A 152 -10.60 -10.38 4.33
N ILE A 153 -11.75 -9.74 4.08
CA ILE A 153 -11.89 -8.69 3.04
C ILE A 153 -11.18 -7.40 3.46
N GLU A 154 -11.33 -6.97 4.71
CA GLU A 154 -10.66 -5.75 5.19
C GLU A 154 -9.15 -5.90 5.18
N ARG A 155 -8.63 -7.05 5.63
CA ARG A 155 -7.19 -7.31 5.70
C ARG A 155 -6.56 -7.45 4.33
N THR A 156 -7.27 -8.03 3.36
CA THR A 156 -6.80 -8.10 1.97
C THR A 156 -6.77 -6.72 1.32
N GLY A 157 -7.80 -5.88 1.54
CA GLY A 157 -7.79 -4.48 1.10
C GLY A 157 -6.64 -3.66 1.72
N LEU A 158 -6.44 -3.79 3.03
CA LEU A 158 -5.34 -3.16 3.77
C LEU A 158 -3.96 -3.65 3.30
N ALA A 159 -3.80 -4.95 3.04
CA ALA A 159 -2.56 -5.50 2.50
C ALA A 159 -2.30 -5.02 1.08
N HIS A 160 -3.34 -5.00 0.23
CA HIS A 160 -3.25 -4.47 -1.13
C HIS A 160 -2.80 -3.01 -1.12
N TRP A 161 -3.36 -2.19 -0.22
CA TRP A 161 -2.92 -0.79 0.00
C TRP A 161 -1.46 -0.69 0.39
N ARG A 162 -1.04 -1.44 1.40
CA ARG A 162 0.36 -1.43 1.85
C ARG A 162 1.34 -1.83 0.74
N ASN A 163 0.99 -2.83 -0.07
CA ASN A 163 1.83 -3.30 -1.18
C ASN A 163 1.92 -2.25 -2.30
N ASN A 164 0.79 -1.65 -2.69
CA ASN A 164 0.79 -0.57 -3.67
C ASN A 164 1.59 0.65 -3.17
N MET A 165 1.40 1.06 -1.91
CA MET A 165 2.17 2.16 -1.32
C MET A 165 3.66 1.83 -1.21
N ALA A 166 4.03 0.58 -0.95
CA ALA A 166 5.44 0.15 -1.00
C ALA A 166 6.04 0.28 -2.41
N LEU A 167 5.31 -0.17 -3.43
CA LEU A 167 5.72 -0.01 -4.83
C LEU A 167 5.90 1.47 -5.19
N TRP A 168 4.96 2.33 -4.79
CA TRP A 168 5.06 3.78 -4.99
C TRP A 168 6.29 4.37 -4.29
N ARG A 169 6.57 3.98 -3.05
CA ARG A 169 7.79 4.44 -2.34
C ARG A 169 9.07 4.04 -3.06
N THR A 170 9.13 2.82 -3.62
CA THR A 170 10.27 2.38 -4.45
C THR A 170 10.40 3.26 -5.71
N ARG A 171 9.29 3.52 -6.40
CA ARG A 171 9.29 4.42 -7.58
C ARG A 171 9.74 5.83 -7.22
N LEU A 172 9.28 6.39 -6.10
CA LEU A 172 9.72 7.69 -5.60
C LEU A 172 11.22 7.70 -5.26
N ALA A 173 11.76 6.60 -4.72
CA ALA A 173 13.19 6.47 -4.49
C ALA A 173 13.99 6.48 -5.80
N CYS A 174 13.58 5.70 -6.80
CA CYS A 174 14.18 5.73 -8.14
C CYS A 174 14.09 7.13 -8.77
N HIS A 175 13.00 7.86 -8.55
CA HIS A 175 12.89 9.23 -9.07
C HIS A 175 13.89 10.19 -8.41
N ARG A 176 14.10 10.06 -7.09
CA ARG A 176 15.12 10.84 -6.38
C ARG A 176 16.53 10.53 -6.86
N THR A 177 16.84 9.27 -7.20
CA THR A 177 18.15 8.92 -7.79
C THR A 177 18.32 9.54 -9.18
N GLU A 178 17.28 9.57 -10.01
CA GLU A 178 17.34 10.27 -11.31
C GLU A 178 17.54 11.78 -11.14
N HIS A 179 16.92 12.43 -10.16
CA HIS A 179 17.21 13.85 -9.83
C HIS A 179 18.64 14.07 -9.35
N ALA A 180 19.21 13.13 -8.59
CA ALA A 180 20.61 13.20 -8.20
C ALA A 180 21.53 13.09 -9.42
N ARG A 181 21.23 12.15 -10.32
CA ARG A 181 21.97 11.94 -11.58
C ARG A 181 21.87 13.13 -12.54
N ALA A 182 20.71 13.77 -12.61
CA ALA A 182 20.54 15.01 -13.37
C ALA A 182 21.42 16.14 -12.80
N ARG A 183 21.56 16.25 -11.47
CA ARG A 183 22.47 17.22 -10.84
C ARG A 183 23.94 16.90 -11.08
N THR A 184 24.34 15.63 -11.12
CA THR A 184 25.72 15.26 -11.45
C THR A 184 26.05 15.56 -12.92
N ALA A 185 25.14 15.24 -13.84
CA ALA A 185 25.27 15.60 -15.25
C ALA A 185 25.36 17.14 -15.43
N MET A 186 24.55 17.89 -14.69
CA MET A 186 24.62 19.36 -14.69
C MET A 186 25.95 19.88 -14.11
N LYS A 187 26.51 19.26 -13.07
CA LYS A 187 27.84 19.64 -12.58
C LYS A 187 28.88 19.49 -13.68
N LEU A 188 28.89 18.37 -14.41
CA LEU A 188 29.78 18.14 -15.54
C LEU A 188 29.58 19.19 -16.64
N LEU A 189 28.33 19.45 -17.03
CA LEU A 189 27.99 20.48 -18.02
C LEU A 189 28.50 21.86 -17.60
N ARG A 190 28.30 22.23 -16.32
CA ARG A 190 28.74 23.51 -15.76
C ARG A 190 30.26 23.64 -15.77
N TRP A 191 30.99 22.60 -15.39
CA TRP A 191 32.46 22.62 -15.45
C TRP A 191 32.96 22.73 -16.90
N GLY A 192 32.32 22.01 -17.84
CA GLY A 192 32.64 22.11 -19.26
C GLY A 192 32.42 23.51 -19.83
N LEU A 193 31.24 24.10 -19.62
CA LEU A 193 30.93 25.46 -20.06
C LEU A 193 31.83 26.52 -19.41
N ALA A 194 32.17 26.36 -18.13
CA ALA A 194 33.10 27.26 -17.46
C ALA A 194 34.52 27.19 -18.02
N MET A 195 35.00 26.00 -18.41
CA MET A 195 36.30 25.85 -19.06
C MET A 195 36.31 26.42 -20.48
N VAL A 196 35.22 26.25 -21.23
CA VAL A 196 35.04 26.92 -22.55
C VAL A 196 35.11 28.44 -22.39
N ALA A 197 34.39 28.99 -21.41
CA ALA A 197 34.40 30.41 -21.10
C ALA A 197 35.81 30.89 -20.68
N LEU A 198 36.50 30.15 -19.82
CA LEU A 198 37.85 30.47 -19.37
C LEU A 198 38.87 30.45 -20.52
N SER A 199 38.83 29.43 -21.37
CA SER A 199 39.72 29.34 -22.53
C SER A 199 39.52 30.53 -23.48
N ASN A 200 38.27 30.87 -23.78
CA ASN A 200 37.92 32.02 -24.62
C ASN A 200 38.35 33.35 -23.97
N ALA A 201 38.15 33.52 -22.65
CA ALA A 201 38.61 34.71 -21.93
C ALA A 201 40.13 34.87 -21.98
N LEU A 202 40.89 33.80 -21.70
CA LEU A 202 42.36 33.81 -21.74
C LEU A 202 42.90 34.11 -23.14
N THR A 203 42.26 33.55 -24.17
CA THR A 203 42.63 33.80 -25.57
C THR A 203 42.42 35.28 -25.96
N ARG A 204 41.49 36.00 -25.33
CA ARG A 204 41.32 37.44 -25.58
C ARG A 204 42.28 38.32 -24.79
N ILE A 205 42.70 37.88 -23.60
CA ILE A 205 43.57 38.68 -22.72
C ILE A 205 45.04 38.60 -23.15
N GLN A 206 45.55 37.43 -23.56
CA GLN A 206 47.01 37.23 -23.73
C GLN A 206 47.55 37.39 -25.16
N ALA A 207 46.75 37.18 -26.21
CA ALA A 207 47.07 37.45 -27.62
C ALA A 207 45.93 36.91 -28.48
N HIS A 208 45.50 37.61 -29.53
CA HIS A 208 44.42 37.22 -30.46
C HIS A 208 44.63 35.91 -31.26
N GLY A 209 45.44 34.96 -30.78
CA GLY A 209 45.68 33.64 -31.39
C GLY A 209 45.60 32.49 -30.37
N LEU A 210 45.06 31.34 -30.79
CA LEU A 210 45.01 30.14 -29.93
C LEU A 210 46.40 29.54 -29.74
N LYS A 211 46.97 29.73 -28.55
CA LYS A 211 48.11 28.92 -28.08
C LYS A 211 47.64 27.48 -27.79
N PRO A 212 48.52 26.47 -27.93
CA PRO A 212 48.16 25.05 -27.77
C PRO A 212 47.55 24.73 -26.40
N TYR A 213 47.97 25.42 -25.34
CA TYR A 213 47.42 25.24 -23.99
C TYR A 213 45.97 25.72 -23.87
N HIS A 214 45.58 26.82 -24.53
CA HIS A 214 44.18 27.28 -24.53
C HIS A 214 43.29 26.35 -25.34
N ALA A 215 43.81 25.80 -26.46
CA ALA A 215 43.12 24.80 -27.27
C ALA A 215 42.85 23.52 -26.47
N ALA A 216 43.79 23.07 -25.64
CA ALA A 216 43.60 21.90 -24.77
C ALA A 216 42.48 22.12 -23.74
N ILE A 217 42.43 23.30 -23.09
CA ILE A 217 41.36 23.66 -22.14
C ILE A 217 40.00 23.74 -22.85
N LEU A 218 39.97 24.29 -24.07
CA LEU A 218 38.76 24.38 -24.88
C LEU A 218 38.23 22.99 -25.24
N ALA A 219 39.10 22.09 -25.74
CA ALA A 219 38.73 20.73 -26.11
C ALA A 219 38.24 19.92 -24.91
N ALA A 220 38.92 20.02 -23.77
CA ALA A 220 38.50 19.39 -22.52
C ALA A 220 37.13 19.94 -22.04
N GLY A 221 36.94 21.26 -22.13
CA GLY A 221 35.68 21.92 -21.79
C GLY A 221 34.52 21.46 -22.67
N ILE A 222 34.72 21.38 -23.99
CA ILE A 222 33.72 20.88 -24.94
C ILE A 222 33.38 19.42 -24.66
N GLY A 223 34.38 18.56 -24.41
CA GLY A 223 34.17 17.15 -24.09
C GLY A 223 33.34 16.95 -22.82
N LEU A 224 33.68 17.66 -21.74
CA LEU A 224 32.92 17.63 -20.49
C LEU A 224 31.50 18.18 -20.64
N ALA A 225 31.33 19.27 -21.41
CA ALA A 225 30.02 19.85 -21.69
C ALA A 225 29.15 18.88 -22.51
N ALA A 226 29.70 18.26 -23.54
CA ALA A 226 28.99 17.29 -24.38
C ALA A 226 28.57 16.04 -23.59
N ALA A 227 29.46 15.47 -22.77
CA ALA A 227 29.15 14.33 -21.92
C ALA A 227 28.06 14.67 -20.89
N GLY A 228 28.19 15.81 -20.20
CA GLY A 228 27.19 16.29 -19.24
C GLY A 228 25.83 16.56 -19.89
N LEU A 229 25.82 17.17 -21.08
CA LEU A 229 24.59 17.44 -21.84
C LEU A 229 23.93 16.14 -22.32
N TYR A 230 24.71 15.19 -22.82
CA TYR A 230 24.20 13.90 -23.28
C TYR A 230 23.51 13.14 -22.15
N ASP A 231 24.18 13.00 -21.00
CA ASP A 231 23.62 12.34 -19.82
C ASP A 231 22.36 13.07 -19.33
N TYR A 232 22.38 14.40 -19.34
CA TYR A 232 21.22 15.19 -18.96
C TYR A 232 20.02 14.98 -19.90
N LEU A 233 20.23 15.07 -21.21
CA LEU A 233 19.17 14.89 -22.22
C LEU A 233 18.62 13.46 -22.22
N LYS A 234 19.46 12.46 -21.93
CA LYS A 234 19.02 11.07 -21.76
C LYS A 234 18.06 10.92 -20.59
N ILE A 235 18.36 11.53 -19.44
CA ILE A 235 17.47 11.55 -18.28
C ILE A 235 16.19 12.34 -18.59
N ARG A 236 16.33 13.50 -19.24
CA ARG A 236 15.22 14.38 -19.59
C ARG A 236 14.22 13.71 -20.54
N ARG A 237 14.69 13.02 -21.58
CA ARG A 237 13.85 12.25 -22.51
C ARG A 237 13.04 11.18 -21.80
N ARG A 238 13.69 10.41 -20.92
CA ARG A 238 13.03 9.36 -20.10
C ARG A 238 11.97 9.93 -19.17
N GLN A 239 12.13 11.15 -18.66
CA GLN A 239 11.13 11.78 -17.83
C GLN A 239 9.98 12.45 -18.59
N MET A 240 10.21 12.93 -19.82
CA MET A 240 9.17 13.58 -20.63
C MET A 240 8.18 12.59 -21.25
N SER A 241 8.58 11.34 -21.48
CA SER A 241 7.69 10.29 -21.99
C SER A 241 6.80 9.64 -20.93
N ALA A 242 6.97 10.00 -19.66
CA ALA A 242 6.48 9.20 -18.56
C ALA A 242 5.32 9.93 -17.82
N PRO A 243 4.10 9.35 -17.75
CA PRO A 243 2.88 10.01 -17.26
C PRO A 243 2.88 10.38 -15.75
N TRP A 244 4.02 10.27 -15.07
CA TRP A 244 4.15 10.30 -13.61
C TRP A 244 4.09 11.68 -12.97
N ARG A 245 4.07 12.78 -13.76
CA ARG A 245 4.01 14.15 -13.21
C ARG A 245 2.74 14.37 -12.39
N HIS A 246 1.60 13.92 -12.93
CA HIS A 246 0.32 13.97 -12.22
C HIS A 246 0.23 12.88 -11.16
N ALA A 247 0.76 11.69 -11.44
CA ALA A 247 0.69 10.56 -10.53
C ALA A 247 1.38 10.79 -9.18
N MET A 248 2.50 11.53 -9.11
CA MET A 248 3.17 11.80 -7.83
C MET A 248 2.33 12.70 -6.90
N VAL A 249 1.69 13.73 -7.49
CA VAL A 249 0.80 14.63 -6.76
C VAL A 249 -0.45 13.87 -6.33
N GLU A 250 -1.02 13.09 -7.24
CA GLU A 250 -2.21 12.27 -7.00
C GLU A 250 -2.00 11.21 -5.91
N VAL A 251 -0.87 10.49 -5.92
CA VAL A 251 -0.53 9.51 -4.88
C VAL A 251 -0.41 10.20 -3.52
N THR A 252 0.22 11.37 -3.46
CA THR A 252 0.37 12.11 -2.21
C THR A 252 -0.99 12.62 -1.70
N ASP A 253 -1.81 13.18 -2.59
CA ASP A 253 -3.17 13.67 -2.31
C ASP A 253 -4.07 12.56 -1.75
N GLU A 254 -4.12 11.41 -2.43
CA GLU A 254 -4.92 10.28 -1.96
C GLU A 254 -4.36 9.62 -0.70
N THR A 255 -3.04 9.69 -0.46
CA THR A 255 -2.46 9.21 0.79
C THR A 255 -2.79 10.13 1.97
N ILE A 256 -2.77 11.45 1.77
CA ILE A 256 -3.22 12.43 2.78
C ILE A 256 -4.70 12.23 3.07
N ARG A 257 -5.52 12.10 2.03
CA ARG A 257 -6.94 11.79 2.19
C ARG A 257 -7.17 10.46 2.91
N PHE A 258 -6.35 9.46 2.62
CA PHE A 258 -6.37 8.20 3.35
C PHE A 258 -6.07 8.41 4.84
N THR A 259 -5.09 9.25 5.21
CA THR A 259 -4.81 9.53 6.63
C THR A 259 -5.90 10.35 7.31
N ASP A 260 -6.47 11.35 6.63
CA ASP A 260 -7.54 12.20 7.20
C ASP A 260 -8.79 11.38 7.52
N ARG A 261 -9.12 10.39 6.67
CA ARG A 261 -10.25 9.46 6.86
C ARG A 261 -10.13 8.54 8.06
N TYR A 262 -8.93 8.37 8.61
CA TYR A 262 -8.70 7.48 9.75
C TYR A 262 -8.92 8.16 11.10
N HIS A 263 -9.25 9.46 11.10
CA HIS A 263 -9.46 10.23 12.33
C HIS A 263 -10.94 10.42 12.69
N LEU A 264 -11.90 10.27 11.75
CA LEU A 264 -13.33 10.44 11.97
C LEU A 264 -14.15 9.38 11.21
N GLU A 265 -15.15 8.78 11.87
CA GLU A 265 -15.98 7.67 11.35
C GLU A 265 -16.98 8.09 10.26
N GLU A 266 -17.23 9.38 10.11
CA GLU A 266 -18.40 9.91 9.41
C GLU A 266 -18.21 9.94 7.87
N ALA A 267 -18.90 9.00 7.21
CA ALA A 267 -19.22 8.89 5.78
C ALA A 267 -18.26 8.10 4.85
N PRO A 268 -18.80 7.22 3.97
CA PRO A 268 -18.00 6.49 3.00
C PRO A 268 -17.41 7.44 1.96
N ALA A 269 -16.10 7.33 1.74
CA ALA A 269 -15.40 8.16 0.78
C ALA A 269 -15.81 7.80 -0.65
N LYS A 270 -16.69 8.60 -1.27
CA LYS A 270 -16.85 8.55 -2.73
C LYS A 270 -15.48 8.84 -3.36
N PRO A 271 -15.02 8.06 -4.36
CA PRO A 271 -13.76 8.35 -5.04
C PRO A 271 -13.86 9.76 -5.65
N ARG A 272 -12.92 10.65 -5.32
CA ARG A 272 -12.95 12.05 -5.81
C ARG A 272 -12.79 12.07 -7.32
N ASN A 273 -11.94 11.17 -7.81
CA ASN A 273 -11.60 11.01 -9.22
C ASN A 273 -11.78 9.56 -9.66
N LYS A 274 -11.84 9.34 -10.97
CA LYS A 274 -11.97 7.99 -11.57
C LYS A 274 -10.69 7.15 -11.49
N THR A 275 -9.67 7.60 -10.76
CA THR A 275 -8.37 6.94 -10.74
C THR A 275 -8.43 5.65 -9.93
N LEU A 276 -7.61 4.68 -10.32
CA LEU A 276 -7.55 3.38 -9.65
C LEU A 276 -7.17 3.52 -8.19
N LEU A 277 -6.28 4.47 -7.87
CA LEU A 277 -5.81 4.70 -6.51
C LEU A 277 -6.90 5.32 -5.64
N ALA A 278 -7.66 6.30 -6.15
CA ALA A 278 -8.81 6.87 -5.45
C ALA A 278 -9.92 5.82 -5.19
N ARG A 279 -10.21 4.98 -6.19
CA ARG A 279 -11.16 3.86 -6.05
C ARG A 279 -10.70 2.82 -5.05
N MET A 280 -9.42 2.46 -5.08
CA MET A 280 -8.82 1.54 -4.15
C MET A 280 -8.82 2.11 -2.73
N ALA A 281 -8.47 3.38 -2.56
CA ALA A 281 -8.54 4.04 -1.26
C ALA A 281 -9.99 4.09 -0.73
N ALA A 282 -10.98 4.27 -1.61
CA ALA A 282 -12.41 4.25 -1.27
C ALA A 282 -12.96 2.84 -0.96
N SER A 283 -12.27 1.78 -1.39
CA SER A 283 -12.62 0.40 -1.03
C SER A 283 -12.18 0.01 0.38
N ILE A 284 -11.27 0.78 0.99
CA ILE A 284 -10.82 0.57 2.36
C ILE A 284 -11.87 1.16 3.31
N THR A 285 -12.07 0.44 4.41
CA THR A 285 -13.14 0.67 5.35
C THR A 285 -12.78 1.81 6.30
N ASN A 286 -13.76 2.64 6.65
CA ASN A 286 -13.53 3.74 7.60
C ASN A 286 -13.17 3.16 8.97
N TYR A 287 -12.31 3.87 9.69
CA TYR A 287 -11.85 3.43 10.99
C TYR A 287 -11.26 4.60 11.76
N CYS A 288 -11.51 4.67 13.07
CA CYS A 288 -10.89 5.64 13.96
C CYS A 288 -9.64 5.05 14.63
N SER A 289 -8.44 5.58 14.34
CA SER A 289 -7.20 5.14 15.01
C SER A 289 -7.14 5.46 16.50
N LEU A 290 -7.98 6.39 16.97
CA LEU A 290 -8.00 6.86 18.36
C LEU A 290 -8.78 5.91 19.29
N ILE A 291 -9.76 5.17 18.76
CA ILE A 291 -10.65 4.31 19.54
C ILE A 291 -10.21 2.86 19.37
N ARG A 292 -9.83 2.20 20.47
CA ARG A 292 -9.53 0.76 20.44
C ARG A 292 -10.81 -0.01 20.11
N PRO A 293 -10.77 -0.95 19.15
CA PRO A 293 -11.92 -1.76 18.83
C PRO A 293 -12.19 -2.77 19.94
N VAL A 294 -13.47 -2.88 20.29
CA VAL A 294 -14.03 -3.96 21.09
C VAL A 294 -14.82 -4.85 20.13
N PRO A 295 -14.73 -6.20 20.16
CA PRO A 295 -14.05 -7.07 21.12
C PRO A 295 -12.57 -7.41 20.77
N ALA A 296 -11.89 -8.15 21.66
CA ALA A 296 -10.48 -8.52 21.56
C ALA A 296 -10.08 -9.25 20.25
N SER A 297 -11.03 -9.90 19.54
CA SER A 297 -10.77 -10.52 18.23
C SER A 297 -10.30 -9.49 17.18
N LYS A 298 -10.64 -8.21 17.34
CA LYS A 298 -10.27 -7.13 16.43
C LYS A 298 -8.91 -6.50 16.71
N GLU A 299 -8.20 -6.89 17.77
CA GLU A 299 -6.89 -6.30 18.13
C GLU A 299 -5.83 -6.53 17.04
N ARG A 300 -5.85 -7.67 16.35
CA ARG A 300 -4.95 -7.91 15.21
C ARG A 300 -5.26 -7.00 14.02
N THR A 301 -6.55 -6.75 13.74
CA THR A 301 -6.98 -5.85 12.67
C THR A 301 -6.64 -4.40 13.03
N TYR A 302 -6.79 -4.01 14.29
CA TYR A 302 -6.30 -2.74 14.85
C TYR A 302 -4.83 -2.51 14.55
N LEU A 303 -3.95 -3.45 14.97
CA LEU A 303 -2.52 -3.33 14.75
C LEU A 303 -2.16 -3.29 13.25
N ALA A 304 -2.91 -3.99 12.39
CA ALA A 304 -2.73 -3.91 10.94
C ALA A 304 -3.11 -2.53 10.39
N ARG A 305 -4.17 -1.91 10.89
CA ARG A 305 -4.61 -0.55 10.54
C ARG A 305 -3.58 0.50 10.98
N GLU A 306 -3.07 0.42 12.21
CA GLU A 306 -1.97 1.27 12.70
C GLU A 306 -0.73 1.20 11.83
N ARG A 307 -0.31 -0.02 11.44
CA ARG A 307 0.82 -0.21 10.53
C ARG A 307 0.60 0.46 9.17
N ASN A 308 -0.64 0.46 8.68
CA ASN A 308 -1.01 1.11 7.43
C ASN A 308 -1.03 2.64 7.54
N MET A 309 -1.50 3.18 8.66
CA MET A 309 -1.39 4.61 8.98
C MET A 309 0.07 5.07 8.94
N LEU A 310 0.96 4.38 9.68
CA LEU A 310 2.39 4.67 9.66
C LEU A 310 3.02 4.48 8.27
N ALA A 311 2.53 3.54 7.45
CA ALA A 311 2.97 3.37 6.07
C ALA A 311 2.51 4.51 5.16
N ALA A 312 1.29 5.03 5.37
CA ALA A 312 0.75 6.18 4.65
C ALA A 312 1.55 7.44 4.98
N GLN A 313 1.77 7.75 6.26
CA GLN A 313 2.62 8.87 6.70
C GLN A 313 4.03 8.81 6.10
N ARG A 314 4.65 7.62 6.06
CA ARG A 314 5.95 7.41 5.39
C ARG A 314 5.90 7.70 3.89
N THR A 315 4.80 7.37 3.23
CA THR A 315 4.60 7.60 1.79
C THR A 315 4.39 9.09 1.50
N ILE A 316 3.61 9.80 2.33
CA ILE A 316 3.45 11.27 2.27
C ILE A 316 4.81 11.96 2.43
N ALA A 317 5.58 11.60 3.46
CA ALA A 317 6.92 12.15 3.67
C ALA A 317 7.87 11.83 2.49
N ALA A 318 7.76 10.65 1.88
CA ALA A 318 8.53 10.31 0.69
C ALA A 318 8.12 11.15 -0.53
N GLY A 319 6.82 11.43 -0.70
CA GLY A 319 6.28 12.34 -1.71
C GLY A 319 6.88 13.74 -1.57
N HIS A 320 6.80 14.34 -0.38
CA HIS A 320 7.40 15.66 -0.11
C HIS A 320 8.91 15.69 -0.34
N ARG A 321 9.66 14.68 0.14
CA ARG A 321 11.12 14.60 -0.13
C ARG A 321 11.44 14.57 -1.61
N THR A 322 10.62 13.90 -2.42
CA THR A 322 10.79 13.82 -3.87
C THR A 322 10.46 15.15 -4.54
N LEU A 323 9.38 15.81 -4.12
CA LEU A 323 9.00 17.15 -4.57
C LEU A 323 10.10 18.18 -4.24
N TYR A 324 10.65 18.17 -3.03
CA TYR A 324 11.74 19.06 -2.65
C TYR A 324 13.03 18.75 -3.41
N ALA A 325 13.33 17.47 -3.68
CA ALA A 325 14.46 17.10 -4.53
C ALA A 325 14.31 17.69 -5.95
N ARG A 326 13.10 17.64 -6.51
CA ARG A 326 12.74 18.26 -7.79
C ARG A 326 12.86 19.78 -7.76
N ALA A 327 12.34 20.44 -6.72
CA ALA A 327 12.48 21.88 -6.56
C ALA A 327 13.97 22.30 -6.48
N ARG A 328 14.77 21.52 -5.74
CA ARG A 328 16.21 21.74 -5.59
C ARG A 328 16.97 21.59 -6.91
N THR A 329 16.60 20.64 -7.77
CA THR A 329 17.19 20.55 -9.11
C THR A 329 16.82 21.79 -9.92
N GLY A 330 15.54 22.16 -9.97
CA GLY A 330 15.09 23.34 -10.72
C GLY A 330 15.77 24.64 -10.30
N LEU A 331 15.87 24.91 -8.99
CA LEU A 331 16.57 26.09 -8.47
C LEU A 331 18.07 26.10 -8.80
N SER A 332 18.71 24.92 -8.81
CA SER A 332 20.11 24.80 -9.22
C SER A 332 20.29 25.08 -10.72
N PHE A 333 19.35 24.67 -11.57
CA PHE A 333 19.34 24.98 -13.00
C PHE A 333 19.12 26.47 -13.25
N LEU A 334 18.16 27.09 -12.55
CA LEU A 334 17.90 28.53 -12.62
C LEU A 334 19.14 29.34 -12.26
N ARG A 335 19.77 29.03 -11.12
CA ARG A 335 20.98 29.73 -10.65
C ARG A 335 22.11 29.66 -11.67
N THR A 336 22.38 28.45 -12.17
CA THR A 336 23.47 28.22 -13.12
C THR A 336 23.20 28.84 -14.49
N GLY A 337 21.95 28.80 -14.96
CA GLY A 337 21.54 29.46 -16.20
C GLY A 337 21.75 30.98 -16.16
N ILE A 338 21.29 31.63 -15.08
CA ILE A 338 21.47 33.08 -14.87
C ILE A 338 22.96 33.44 -14.80
N SER A 339 23.78 32.66 -14.08
CA SER A 339 25.23 32.90 -13.99
C SER A 339 25.92 32.81 -15.36
N PHE A 340 25.58 31.84 -16.20
CA PHE A 340 26.18 31.70 -17.53
C PHE A 340 25.71 32.76 -18.53
N MET A 341 24.43 33.15 -18.47
CA MET A 341 23.94 34.29 -19.25
C MET A 341 24.70 35.56 -18.88
N GLY A 342 24.82 35.86 -17.58
CA GLY A 342 25.57 37.02 -17.08
C GLY A 342 27.04 36.98 -17.49
N LEU A 343 27.70 35.82 -17.37
CA LEU A 343 29.10 35.65 -17.77
C LEU A 343 29.29 35.89 -19.28
N GLY A 344 28.40 35.34 -20.13
CA GLY A 344 28.46 35.55 -21.57
C GLY A 344 28.29 37.01 -21.97
N PHE A 345 27.31 37.72 -21.38
CA PHE A 345 27.13 39.16 -21.62
C PHE A 345 28.32 39.98 -21.13
N ALA A 346 28.84 39.69 -19.94
CA ALA A 346 29.98 40.39 -19.36
C ALA A 346 31.23 40.19 -20.21
N MET A 347 31.53 38.97 -20.64
CA MET A 347 32.66 38.68 -21.51
C MET A 347 32.56 39.40 -22.85
N ASN A 348 31.38 39.40 -23.48
CA ASN A 348 31.17 40.09 -24.75
C ASN A 348 31.40 41.62 -24.61
N LYS A 349 30.85 42.22 -23.55
CA LYS A 349 30.93 43.67 -23.33
C LYS A 349 32.31 44.16 -22.85
N VAL A 350 32.98 43.40 -21.98
CA VAL A 350 34.24 43.82 -21.34
C VAL A 350 35.46 43.48 -22.18
N LEU A 351 35.49 42.32 -22.86
CA LEU A 351 36.65 41.86 -23.62
C LEU A 351 36.60 42.22 -25.12
N GLY A 352 35.51 42.86 -25.58
CA GLY A 352 35.32 43.24 -26.98
C GLY A 352 35.11 42.07 -27.93
N SER A 353 34.93 42.38 -29.23
CA SER A 353 34.72 41.39 -30.29
C SER A 353 36.04 40.74 -30.73
N GLY A 354 36.18 39.44 -30.44
CA GLY A 354 37.28 38.61 -30.97
C GLY A 354 36.79 37.56 -31.98
N PRO A 355 37.70 36.84 -32.65
CA PRO A 355 37.36 35.80 -33.63
C PRO A 355 36.49 34.66 -33.04
N TYR A 356 36.54 34.43 -31.73
CA TYR A 356 35.75 33.42 -31.02
C TYR A 356 34.54 34.00 -30.26
N SER A 357 34.05 35.18 -30.66
CA SER A 357 32.88 35.81 -30.04
C SER A 357 31.60 34.96 -30.09
N TYR A 358 31.49 34.06 -31.06
CA TYR A 358 30.37 33.11 -31.14
C TYR A 358 30.22 32.22 -29.89
N LEU A 359 31.31 31.93 -29.17
CA LEU A 359 31.28 31.13 -27.93
C LEU A 359 30.52 31.85 -26.81
N ASP A 360 30.52 33.19 -26.78
CA ASP A 360 29.77 33.98 -25.80
C ASP A 360 28.26 33.82 -26.04
N PHE A 361 27.84 33.85 -27.31
CA PHE A 361 26.44 33.63 -27.69
C PHE A 361 25.99 32.20 -27.41
N VAL A 362 26.84 31.20 -27.63
CA VAL A 362 26.56 29.81 -27.23
C VAL A 362 26.40 29.70 -25.71
N LEU A 363 27.22 30.40 -24.93
CA LEU A 363 27.13 30.41 -23.47
C LEU A 363 25.83 31.08 -22.97
N VAL A 364 25.45 32.21 -23.57
CA VAL A 364 24.18 32.89 -23.28
C VAL A 364 22.99 32.00 -23.66
N GLY A 365 23.01 31.40 -24.84
CA GLY A 365 21.96 30.48 -25.30
C GLY A 365 21.82 29.25 -24.38
N ALA A 366 22.94 28.64 -24.00
CA ALA A 366 22.95 27.54 -23.03
C ALA A 366 22.38 27.98 -21.67
N GLY A 367 22.79 29.16 -21.17
CA GLY A 367 22.28 29.72 -19.91
C GLY A 367 20.77 30.01 -19.94
N PHE A 368 20.25 30.50 -21.08
CA PHE A 368 18.83 30.73 -21.28
C PHE A 368 18.04 29.42 -21.27
N LEU A 369 18.50 28.40 -22.00
CA LEU A 369 17.90 27.07 -21.98
C LEU A 369 17.90 26.47 -20.57
N MET A 370 19.01 26.57 -19.83
CA MET A 370 19.08 26.10 -18.44
C MET A 370 18.11 26.83 -17.51
N THR A 371 17.88 28.12 -17.74
CA THR A 371 16.92 28.94 -16.96
C THR A 371 15.48 28.50 -17.22
N LEU A 372 15.07 28.40 -18.49
CA LEU A 372 13.74 27.89 -18.85
C LEU A 372 13.52 26.48 -18.28
N ASP A 373 14.53 25.64 -18.42
CA ASP A 373 14.48 24.28 -17.97
C ASP A 373 14.33 24.17 -16.46
N GLY A 374 15.10 24.97 -15.71
CA GLY A 374 15.00 25.08 -14.26
C GLY A 374 13.64 25.56 -13.77
N ALA A 375 13.01 26.50 -14.49
CA ALA A 375 11.64 26.92 -14.21
C ALA A 375 10.64 25.76 -14.38
N LEU A 376 10.74 24.98 -15.46
CA LEU A 376 9.88 23.81 -15.71
C LEU A 376 10.02 22.72 -14.63
N TRP A 377 11.22 22.58 -14.04
CA TRP A 377 11.43 21.70 -12.89
C TRP A 377 10.77 22.24 -11.61
N TYR A 378 10.90 23.55 -11.37
CA TYR A 378 10.49 24.22 -10.13
C TYR A 378 8.98 24.50 -10.02
N LEU A 379 8.35 24.99 -11.09
CA LEU A 379 6.95 25.46 -11.06
C LEU A 379 5.96 24.40 -10.54
N PRO A 380 6.01 23.12 -10.97
CA PRO A 380 5.11 22.09 -10.45
C PRO A 380 5.30 21.81 -8.97
N ALA A 381 6.52 22.00 -8.44
CA ALA A 381 6.77 21.85 -7.01
C ALA A 381 6.12 22.95 -6.16
N ARG A 382 5.87 24.13 -6.75
CA ARG A 382 5.17 25.24 -6.11
C ARG A 382 3.65 25.08 -6.18
N ALA A 383 3.14 24.43 -7.23
CA ALA A 383 1.70 24.22 -7.44
C ALA A 383 1.06 23.26 -6.43
N VAL A 384 1.86 22.40 -5.76
CA VAL A 384 1.35 21.51 -4.71
C VAL A 384 1.04 22.33 -3.45
N LYS A 385 -0.27 22.44 -3.12
CA LYS A 385 -0.78 23.18 -1.96
C LYS A 385 -0.57 22.46 -0.61
N TYR A 386 -0.27 21.16 -0.60
CA TYR A 386 -0.20 20.36 0.62
C TYR A 386 1.18 20.41 1.29
N GLY A 387 1.20 20.61 2.61
CA GLY A 387 2.37 20.59 3.50
C GLY A 387 2.01 21.07 4.92
N ILE A 388 2.83 20.73 5.92
CA ILE A 388 2.67 21.20 7.30
C ILE A 388 2.64 22.74 7.28
N GLY A 389 1.51 23.34 7.66
CA GLY A 389 1.32 24.80 7.69
C GLY A 389 0.79 25.44 6.40
N ARG A 390 0.34 24.68 5.39
CA ARG A 390 -0.40 25.22 4.23
C ARG A 390 -1.80 24.62 4.19
N ALA A 391 -2.77 25.37 4.69
CA ALA A 391 -4.17 25.05 4.45
C ALA A 391 -4.45 25.13 2.95
N ALA A 392 -5.21 24.17 2.43
CA ALA A 392 -5.83 24.33 1.13
C ALA A 392 -6.73 25.56 1.22
N ALA A 393 -6.31 26.70 0.68
CA ALA A 393 -7.25 27.76 0.37
C ALA A 393 -8.30 27.14 -0.55
N GLU A 394 -9.53 27.08 -0.03
CA GLU A 394 -10.75 26.62 -0.70
C GLU A 394 -10.91 27.27 -2.07
#